data_AF-A0A2A3XZD4-F1
#
_entry.id   AF-A0A2A3XZD4-F1
#
_cell.length_a   1.000
_cell.length_b   1.000
_cell.length_c   1.000
_cell.angle_alpha   90.00
_cell.angle_beta   90.00
_cell.angle_gamma   90.00
#
_symmetry.space_group_name_H-M   'P 1'
#
loop_
_entity.id
_entity.type
_entity.pdbx_description
1 polymer ?
#
loop_
_entity_poly.entity_id
_entity_poly.type
_entity_poly.pdbx_seq_one_letter_code
_entity_poly.pdbx_strand_id
1 'polypeptide(L)'
;MNTKTVAQSKWGRSRFGGGSAALIITSLLVGILLSAGGGLLFARLNFPENFVMAALVMMAGLLPVLSVACWALLLDRDTLRGATKNPEISVESQWYDKAAVGVFQDLLLVCGLGGAVFSFLQVQASIGLVLAGVVLLAMVDFAVRYWLIKRVEG
;
A
#
# COMPACT_ATOMS: atom_id res chain seq x y z
N MET A 1 13.94 25.02 -23.83
CA MET A 1 13.64 23.82 -23.02
C MET A 1 12.87 22.84 -23.88
N ASN A 2 13.53 21.78 -24.38
CA ASN A 2 12.91 20.81 -25.30
C ASN A 2 11.95 19.90 -24.53
N THR A 3 10.64 20.15 -24.66
CA THR A 3 9.61 19.24 -24.18
C THR A 3 9.58 18.00 -25.06
N LYS A 4 10.40 17.00 -24.76
CA LYS A 4 10.22 15.66 -25.33
C LYS A 4 8.86 15.15 -24.87
N THR A 5 7.91 15.06 -25.79
CA THR A 5 6.60 14.45 -25.55
C THR A 5 6.84 12.98 -25.21
N VAL A 6 6.77 12.64 -23.92
CA VAL A 6 6.86 11.25 -23.47
C VAL A 6 5.64 10.52 -24.02
N ALA A 7 5.85 9.48 -24.84
CA ALA A 7 4.78 8.71 -25.44
C ALA A 7 3.99 7.99 -24.35
N GLN A 8 2.76 8.44 -24.09
CA GLN A 8 1.87 7.84 -23.11
C GLN A 8 1.27 6.54 -23.62
N SER A 9 1.22 5.51 -22.77
CA SER A 9 0.59 4.22 -23.06
C SER A 9 -0.48 3.86 -22.02
N LYS A 10 -1.41 2.96 -22.36
CA LYS A 10 -2.48 2.52 -21.43
C LYS A 10 -1.94 1.80 -20.19
N TRP A 11 -0.77 1.17 -20.29
CA TRP A 11 -0.16 0.35 -19.23
C TRP A 11 1.05 1.03 -18.58
N GLY A 12 1.46 2.18 -19.10
CA GLY A 12 2.68 2.88 -18.73
C GLY A 12 3.96 2.09 -19.07
N ARG A 13 5.10 2.61 -18.65
CA ARG A 13 6.44 2.05 -18.90
C ARG A 13 7.20 1.95 -17.58
N SER A 14 8.22 1.12 -17.54
CA SER A 14 9.08 0.94 -16.36
C SER A 14 9.97 2.15 -16.11
N ARG A 15 10.12 2.54 -14.83
CA ARG A 15 11.00 3.63 -14.38
C ARG A 15 12.49 3.42 -14.69
N PHE A 16 12.92 2.16 -14.84
CA PHE A 16 14.33 1.79 -15.08
C PHE A 16 14.68 1.66 -16.58
N GLY A 17 13.81 2.16 -17.46
CA GLY A 17 13.92 1.97 -18.89
C GLY A 17 13.23 0.68 -19.36
N GLY A 18 12.89 0.64 -20.65
CA GLY A 18 12.10 -0.43 -21.25
C GLY A 18 10.71 0.01 -21.74
N GLY A 19 9.93 -0.94 -22.25
CA GLY A 19 8.55 -0.75 -22.70
C GLY A 19 7.53 -1.27 -21.69
N SER A 20 6.23 -1.15 -22.01
CA SER A 20 5.14 -1.68 -21.17
C SER A 20 5.25 -3.18 -20.90
N ALA A 21 5.78 -3.95 -21.85
CA ALA A 21 6.02 -5.38 -21.68
C ALA A 21 7.03 -5.69 -20.57
N ALA A 22 8.13 -4.92 -20.48
CA ALA A 22 9.12 -5.09 -19.44
C ALA A 22 8.52 -4.82 -18.05
N LEU A 23 7.73 -3.74 -17.93
CA LEU A 23 7.01 -3.42 -16.69
C LEU A 23 6.09 -4.56 -16.24
N ILE A 24 5.26 -5.08 -17.15
CA ILE A 24 4.33 -6.17 -16.85
C ILE A 24 5.10 -7.42 -16.42
N ILE A 25 6.10 -7.85 -17.20
CA ILE A 25 6.88 -9.06 -16.91
C ILE A 25 7.60 -8.92 -15.56
N THR A 26 8.29 -7.81 -15.31
CA THR A 26 8.99 -7.61 -14.04
C THR A 26 8.01 -7.56 -12.87
N SER A 27 6.89 -6.85 -12.99
CA SER A 27 5.87 -6.81 -11.93
C SER A 27 5.27 -8.18 -11.62
N LEU A 28 5.04 -9.00 -12.64
CA LEU A 28 4.52 -10.35 -12.49
C LEU A 28 5.56 -11.26 -11.82
N LEU A 29 6.81 -11.22 -12.27
CA LEU A 29 7.89 -12.03 -11.69
C LEU A 29 8.14 -11.68 -10.22
N VAL A 30 8.20 -10.39 -9.87
CA VAL A 30 8.36 -9.96 -8.48
C VAL A 30 7.12 -10.34 -7.66
N GLY A 31 5.91 -10.17 -8.21
CA GLY A 31 4.68 -10.61 -7.55
C GLY A 31 4.62 -12.12 -7.31
N ILE A 32 5.10 -12.95 -8.24
CA ILE A 32 5.23 -14.40 -8.07
C ILE A 32 6.20 -14.73 -6.94
N LEU A 33 7.37 -14.09 -6.92
CA LEU A 33 8.37 -14.33 -5.87
C LEU A 33 7.83 -13.96 -4.48
N LEU A 34 7.19 -12.78 -4.35
CA LEU A 34 6.65 -12.32 -3.07
C LEU A 34 5.44 -13.15 -2.63
N SER A 35 4.54 -13.53 -3.53
CA SER A 35 3.37 -14.36 -3.22
C SER A 35 3.75 -15.79 -2.85
N ALA A 36 4.76 -16.37 -3.51
CA ALA A 36 5.31 -17.66 -3.14
C ALA A 36 5.93 -17.60 -1.72
N GLY A 37 6.73 -16.57 -1.44
CA GLY A 37 7.30 -16.36 -0.10
C GLY A 37 6.23 -16.22 0.99
N GLY A 38 5.21 -15.39 0.74
CA GLY A 38 4.08 -15.19 1.67
C GLY A 38 3.27 -16.47 1.87
N GLY A 39 3.00 -17.23 0.79
CA GLY A 39 2.28 -18.49 0.85
C GLY A 39 3.01 -19.57 1.64
N LEU A 40 4.32 -19.74 1.39
CA LEU A 40 5.16 -20.69 2.11
C LEU A 40 5.24 -20.35 3.61
N LEU A 41 5.42 -19.06 3.93
CA LEU A 41 5.50 -18.59 5.31
C LEU A 41 4.17 -18.80 6.04
N PHE A 42 3.04 -18.46 5.40
CA PHE A 42 1.72 -18.70 5.95
C PHE A 42 1.45 -20.18 6.22
N ALA A 43 1.74 -21.05 5.25
CA ALA A 43 1.54 -22.49 5.38
C ALA A 43 2.41 -23.09 6.49
N ARG A 44 3.68 -22.66 6.59
CA ARG A 44 4.60 -23.16 7.62
C ARG A 44 4.15 -22.81 9.04
N LEU A 45 3.56 -21.64 9.22
CA LEU A 45 3.15 -21.12 10.54
C LEU A 45 1.77 -21.63 10.99
N ASN A 46 0.84 -21.89 10.06
CA ASN A 46 -0.56 -22.15 10.41
C ASN A 46 -1.02 -23.57 10.07
N PHE A 47 -0.48 -24.21 9.02
CA PHE A 47 -1.00 -25.46 8.47
C PHE A 47 0.12 -26.42 8.04
N PRO A 48 0.96 -26.92 8.96
CA PRO A 48 2.06 -27.82 8.60
C PRO A 48 1.60 -29.14 7.97
N GLU A 49 0.46 -29.69 8.39
CA GLU A 49 -0.11 -30.94 7.86
C GLU A 49 -0.61 -30.80 6.42
N ASN A 50 -1.18 -29.63 6.07
CA ASN A 50 -1.73 -29.33 4.74
C ASN A 50 -0.87 -28.30 4.01
N PHE A 51 0.44 -28.37 4.18
CA PHE A 51 1.38 -27.32 3.78
C PHE A 51 1.25 -26.91 2.31
N VAL A 52 1.22 -27.88 1.40
CA VAL A 52 1.18 -27.61 -0.06
C VAL A 52 -0.12 -26.90 -0.43
N MET A 53 -1.26 -27.37 0.09
CA MET A 53 -2.57 -26.78 -0.21
C MET A 53 -2.69 -25.36 0.38
N ALA A 54 -2.28 -25.16 1.63
CA ALA A 54 -2.31 -23.85 2.28
C ALA A 54 -1.38 -22.84 1.57
N ALA A 55 -0.21 -23.28 1.13
CA ALA A 55 0.73 -22.42 0.40
C ALA A 55 0.17 -22.00 -0.97
N LEU A 56 -0.42 -22.94 -1.71
CA LEU A 56 -1.00 -22.66 -3.03
C LEU A 56 -2.21 -21.72 -2.94
N VAL A 57 -3.12 -21.95 -1.99
CA VAL A 57 -4.30 -21.09 -1.80
C VAL A 57 -3.87 -19.67 -1.42
N MET A 58 -2.94 -19.53 -0.49
CA MET A 58 -2.44 -18.22 -0.07
C MET A 58 -1.67 -17.51 -1.19
N MET A 59 -0.81 -18.24 -1.90
CA MET A 59 -0.09 -17.71 -3.06
C MET A 59 -1.06 -17.23 -4.15
N ALA A 60 -2.09 -18.03 -4.49
CA ALA A 60 -3.08 -17.66 -5.49
C ALA A 60 -3.87 -16.39 -5.11
N GLY A 61 -4.16 -16.20 -3.82
CA GLY A 61 -4.81 -14.99 -3.30
C GLY A 61 -3.90 -13.77 -3.30
N LEU A 62 -2.62 -13.94 -2.92
CA LEU A 62 -1.64 -12.85 -2.84
C LEU A 62 -1.11 -12.41 -4.20
N LEU A 63 -1.02 -13.32 -5.17
CA LEU A 63 -0.42 -13.08 -6.48
C LEU A 63 -1.01 -11.84 -7.20
N PRO A 64 -2.34 -11.71 -7.41
CA PRO A 64 -2.88 -10.55 -8.12
C PRO A 64 -2.60 -9.24 -7.36
N VAL A 65 -2.71 -9.26 -6.03
CA VAL A 65 -2.50 -8.08 -5.18
C VAL A 65 -1.04 -7.61 -5.27
N LEU A 66 -0.09 -8.53 -5.08
CA LEU A 66 1.33 -8.20 -5.07
C LEU A 66 1.85 -7.86 -6.46
N SER A 67 1.36 -8.51 -7.52
CA SER A 67 1.71 -8.15 -8.90
C SER A 67 1.22 -6.75 -9.26
N VAL A 68 0.00 -6.37 -8.89
CA VAL A 68 -0.51 -5.01 -9.12
C VAL A 68 0.24 -3.99 -8.28
N ALA A 69 0.55 -4.29 -7.01
CA ALA A 69 1.36 -3.41 -6.17
C ALA A 69 2.76 -3.22 -6.77
N CYS A 70 3.41 -4.29 -7.24
CA CYS A 70 4.72 -4.22 -7.90
C CYS A 70 4.64 -3.43 -9.21
N TRP A 71 3.58 -3.60 -10.00
CA TRP A 71 3.35 -2.80 -11.20
C TRP A 71 3.24 -1.31 -10.85
N ALA A 72 2.43 -0.96 -9.86
CA ALA A 72 2.23 0.43 -9.42
C ALA A 72 3.53 1.05 -8.90
N LEU A 73 4.36 0.27 -8.19
CA LEU A 73 5.68 0.72 -7.74
C LEU A 73 6.67 0.83 -8.90
N LEU A 74 6.69 -0.06 -9.89
CA LEU A 74 7.69 -0.01 -10.97
C LEU A 74 7.31 0.96 -12.10
N LEU A 75 6.04 1.35 -12.17
CA LEU A 75 5.48 2.23 -13.18
C LEU A 75 6.11 3.64 -13.12
N ASP A 76 6.54 4.13 -14.28
CA ASP A 76 6.76 5.55 -14.52
C ASP A 76 5.41 6.21 -14.83
N ARG A 77 4.90 6.98 -13.87
CA ARG A 77 3.56 7.58 -13.92
C ARG A 77 3.38 8.55 -15.10
N ASP A 78 4.44 9.24 -15.52
CA ASP A 78 4.37 10.22 -16.62
C ASP A 78 4.09 9.57 -17.97
N THR A 79 4.39 8.27 -18.07
CA THR A 79 4.15 7.46 -19.27
C THR A 79 2.75 6.87 -19.31
N LEU A 80 1.95 7.02 -18.24
CA LEU A 80 0.59 6.49 -18.19
C LEU A 80 -0.39 7.47 -18.84
N ARG A 81 -1.22 6.97 -19.76
CA ARG A 81 -2.24 7.77 -20.43
C ARG A 81 -3.24 8.34 -19.41
N GLY A 82 -3.42 9.66 -19.44
CA GLY A 82 -4.34 10.36 -18.53
C GLY A 82 -3.75 10.68 -17.15
N ALA A 83 -2.47 10.41 -16.91
CA ALA A 83 -1.80 10.90 -15.72
C ALA A 83 -1.71 12.43 -15.72
N THR A 84 -2.14 13.05 -14.63
CA THR A 84 -1.96 14.48 -14.36
C THR A 84 -0.48 14.81 -14.26
N LYS A 85 -0.03 15.86 -14.97
CA LYS A 85 1.39 16.15 -15.21
C LYS A 85 2.21 16.58 -13.96
N ASN A 86 1.60 16.77 -12.79
CA ASN A 86 2.26 17.05 -11.50
C ASN A 86 1.21 16.85 -10.38
N PRO A 87 0.94 15.60 -9.95
CA PRO A 87 -0.13 15.32 -9.00
C PRO A 87 0.06 15.99 -7.64
N GLU A 88 1.30 16.20 -7.20
CA GLU A 88 1.65 16.85 -5.94
C GLU A 88 1.24 18.33 -5.87
N ILE A 89 1.04 18.98 -7.03
CA ILE A 89 0.52 20.35 -7.11
C ILE A 89 -1.02 20.35 -7.07
N SER A 90 -1.66 19.18 -7.14
CA SER A 90 -3.12 19.07 -7.05
C SER A 90 -3.63 19.48 -5.66
N VAL A 91 -4.75 20.18 -5.63
CA VAL A 91 -5.52 20.45 -4.39
C VAL A 91 -5.82 19.14 -3.64
N GLU A 92 -6.10 18.06 -4.36
CA GLU A 92 -6.36 16.74 -3.75
C GLU A 92 -5.11 16.15 -3.07
N SER A 93 -3.92 16.40 -3.61
CA SER A 93 -2.67 15.97 -2.99
C SER A 93 -2.37 16.78 -1.73
N GLN A 94 -2.64 18.08 -1.75
CA GLN A 94 -2.50 18.91 -0.55
C GLN A 94 -3.47 18.48 0.56
N TRP A 95 -4.71 18.13 0.22
CA TRP A 95 -5.67 17.59 1.18
C TRP A 95 -5.22 16.24 1.75
N TYR A 96 -4.67 15.38 0.89
CA TYR A 96 -4.10 14.10 1.30
C TYR A 96 -2.95 14.29 2.28
N ASP A 97 -1.96 15.14 1.94
CA ASP A 97 -0.77 15.37 2.77
C ASP A 97 -1.14 15.97 4.12
N LYS A 98 -2.05 16.96 4.14
CA LYS A 98 -2.58 17.55 5.38
C LYS A 98 -3.27 16.50 6.26
N ALA A 99 -4.10 15.63 5.66
CA ALA A 99 -4.77 14.56 6.39
C ALA A 99 -3.77 13.53 6.93
N ALA A 100 -2.81 13.10 6.11
CA ALA A 100 -1.81 12.10 6.47
C ALA A 100 -0.89 12.57 7.61
N VAL A 101 -0.41 13.81 7.57
CA VAL A 101 0.41 14.39 8.66
C VAL A 101 -0.37 14.43 9.97
N GLY A 102 -1.65 14.79 9.92
CA GLY A 102 -2.52 14.78 11.09
C GLY A 102 -2.70 13.39 11.70
N VAL A 103 -3.03 12.40 10.87
CA VAL A 103 -3.21 11.01 11.31
C VAL A 103 -1.93 10.44 11.91
N PHE A 104 -0.76 10.79 11.37
CA PHE A 104 0.52 10.35 11.92
C PHE A 104 0.74 10.86 13.35
N GLN A 105 0.42 12.12 13.63
CA GLN A 105 0.53 12.69 14.97
C GLN A 105 -0.43 12.02 15.95
N ASP A 106 -1.67 11.79 15.51
CA ASP A 106 -2.68 11.08 16.31
C ASP A 106 -2.24 9.64 16.60
N LEU A 107 -1.66 8.95 15.62
CA LEU A 107 -1.16 7.59 15.80
C LEU A 107 0.02 7.53 16.77
N LEU A 108 0.93 8.51 16.74
CA LEU A 108 2.01 8.63 17.74
C LEU A 108 1.43 8.77 19.15
N LEU A 109 0.38 9.59 19.31
CA LEU A 109 -0.26 9.82 20.60
C LEU A 109 -1.03 8.57 21.08
N VAL A 110 -1.85 7.97 20.21
CA VAL A 110 -2.65 6.78 20.51
C VAL A 110 -1.75 5.58 20.80
N CYS A 111 -0.74 5.31 19.98
CA CYS A 111 0.18 4.20 20.20
C CYS A 111 1.08 4.44 21.41
N GLY A 112 1.53 5.67 21.63
CA GLY A 112 2.36 6.03 22.80
C GLY A 112 1.59 5.87 24.12
N LEU A 113 0.40 6.46 24.22
CA LEU A 113 -0.46 6.31 25.40
C LEU A 113 -0.96 4.88 25.56
N GLY A 114 -1.36 4.23 24.46
CA GLY A 114 -1.74 2.83 24.45
C GLY A 114 -0.62 1.96 25.03
N GLY A 115 0.62 2.11 24.52
CA GLY A 115 1.79 1.39 25.03
C GLY A 115 2.01 1.59 26.53
N ALA A 116 1.87 2.82 27.04
CA ALA A 116 1.96 3.10 28.47
C ALA A 116 0.86 2.37 29.26
N VAL A 117 -0.40 2.43 28.81
CA VAL A 117 -1.54 1.75 29.45
C VAL A 117 -1.34 0.23 29.47
N PHE A 118 -0.94 -0.36 28.34
CA PHE A 118 -0.64 -1.79 28.26
C PHE A 118 0.50 -2.20 29.21
N SER A 119 1.51 -1.34 29.39
CA SER A 119 2.63 -1.57 30.31
C SER A 119 2.22 -1.50 31.78
N PHE A 120 1.44 -0.50 32.18
CA PHE A 120 1.04 -0.31 33.58
C PHE A 120 -0.08 -1.25 34.02
N LEU A 121 -1.06 -1.51 33.16
CA LEU A 121 -2.23 -2.33 33.49
C LEU A 121 -2.05 -3.82 33.16
N GLN A 122 -0.92 -4.21 32.56
CA GLN A 122 -0.60 -5.60 32.19
C GLN A 122 -1.73 -6.27 31.39
N VAL A 123 -2.41 -5.50 30.54
CA VAL A 123 -3.53 -5.98 29.73
C VAL A 123 -2.98 -6.90 28.64
N GLN A 124 -3.50 -8.13 28.58
CA GLN A 124 -3.12 -9.08 27.54
C GLN A 124 -4.13 -8.98 26.39
N ALA A 125 -3.66 -8.56 25.22
CA ALA A 125 -4.45 -8.53 23.99
C ALA A 125 -3.70 -9.24 22.86
N SER A 126 -4.45 -9.86 21.95
CA SER A 126 -3.86 -10.44 20.74
C SER A 126 -3.20 -9.33 19.90
N ILE A 127 -1.91 -9.48 19.61
CA ILE A 127 -1.15 -8.53 18.77
C ILE A 127 -1.85 -8.29 17.43
N GLY A 128 -2.42 -9.35 16.85
CA GLY A 128 -3.18 -9.25 15.60
C GLY A 128 -4.41 -8.35 15.72
N LEU A 129 -5.16 -8.45 16.83
CA LEU A 129 -6.31 -7.58 17.07
C LEU A 129 -5.90 -6.13 17.36
N VAL A 130 -4.81 -5.93 18.10
CA VAL A 130 -4.28 -4.59 18.39
C VAL A 130 -3.85 -3.89 17.09
N LEU A 131 -3.05 -4.57 16.25
CA LEU A 131 -2.62 -4.01 14.96
C LEU A 131 -3.79 -3.77 14.01
N ALA A 132 -4.74 -4.70 13.93
CA ALA A 132 -5.96 -4.50 13.13
C ALA A 132 -6.75 -3.28 13.63
N GLY A 133 -6.88 -3.11 14.94
CA GLY A 133 -7.52 -1.95 15.56
C GLY A 133 -6.82 -0.63 15.24
N VAL A 134 -5.49 -0.59 15.35
CA VAL A 134 -4.69 0.60 15.03
C VAL A 134 -4.80 0.96 13.55
N VAL A 135 -4.74 -0.02 12.65
CA VAL A 135 -4.91 0.21 11.21
C VAL A 135 -6.31 0.72 10.90
N LEU A 136 -7.36 0.11 11.46
CA LEU A 136 -8.73 0.57 11.29
C LEU A 136 -8.92 1.99 11.81
N LEU A 137 -8.38 2.31 12.99
CA LEU A 137 -8.41 3.65 13.55
C LEU A 137 -7.73 4.66 12.62
N ALA A 138 -6.54 4.33 12.09
CA ALA A 138 -5.82 5.18 11.14
C ALA A 138 -6.62 5.42 9.85
N MET A 139 -7.25 4.37 9.31
CA MET A 139 -8.09 4.48 8.11
C MET A 139 -9.31 5.38 8.34
N VAL A 140 -9.97 5.23 9.49
CA VAL A 140 -11.15 6.03 9.86
C VAL A 140 -10.77 7.48 10.11
N ASP A 141 -9.72 7.75 10.90
CA ASP A 141 -9.23 9.12 11.14
C ASP A 141 -8.81 9.79 9.83
N PHE A 142 -8.07 9.08 8.98
CA PHE A 142 -7.70 9.59 7.65
C PHE A 142 -8.93 9.93 6.81
N ALA A 143 -9.91 9.02 6.72
CA ALA A 143 -11.10 9.23 5.92
C ALA A 143 -11.92 10.44 6.42
N VAL A 144 -12.12 10.55 7.74
CA VAL A 144 -12.85 11.67 8.35
C VAL A 144 -12.10 12.98 8.13
N ARG A 145 -10.79 13.02 8.41
CA ARG A 145 -9.97 14.23 8.29
C ARG A 145 -9.86 14.69 6.85
N TYR A 146 -9.64 13.77 5.91
CA TYR A 146 -9.64 14.07 4.49
C TYR A 146 -10.99 14.65 4.03
N TRP A 147 -12.11 14.04 4.46
CA TRP A 147 -13.44 14.52 4.10
C TRP A 147 -13.73 15.92 4.67
N LEU A 148 -13.31 16.19 5.91
CA LEU A 148 -13.44 17.52 6.53
C LEU A 148 -12.62 18.58 5.79
N ILE A 149 -11.34 18.30 5.51
CA ILE A 149 -10.47 19.23 4.78
C ILE A 149 -11.05 19.51 3.38
N LYS A 150 -11.46 18.47 2.67
CA LYS A 150 -12.10 18.58 1.36
C LYS A 150 -13.37 19.44 1.40
N ARG A 151 -14.16 19.36 2.48
CA ARG A 151 -15.38 20.17 2.65
C ARG A 151 -15.09 21.64 2.95
N VAL A 152 -13.98 21.94 3.61
CA VAL A 152 -13.61 23.31 4.00
C VAL A 152 -12.87 24.03 2.86
N GLU A 153 -12.03 23.31 2.12
CA GLU A 153 -11.15 23.88 1.09
C GLU A 153 -11.65 23.67 -0.36
N GLY A 154 -12.71 22.88 -0.56
CA GLY A 154 -13.33 22.58 -1.86
C GLY A 154 -14.66 23.28 -2.06
#